data_AF-A0A928QTW3-F1
#
_entry.id   AF-A0A928QTW3-F1
#
_cell.length_a   1.000
_cell.length_b   1.000
_cell.length_c   1.000
_cell.angle_alpha   90.00
_cell.angle_beta   90.00
_cell.angle_gamma   90.00
#
_symmetry.space_group_name_H-M   'P 1'
#
loop_
_entity.id
_entity.type
_entity.pdbx_description
1 polymer ?
#
loop_
_entity_poly.entity_id
_entity_poly.type
_entity_poly.pdbx_seq_one_letter_code
_entity_poly.pdbx_strand_id
1 'polypeptide(L)'
;MKRILAIILTAIMLLTLVACGGKEAPEENSEPVESTTDENVTPEESEPADDEVKSVVTQYGSNPDYEAYTATIYCPEGAYFDEDEYAEYLTDGYLNDFWVYDDVRDYSTYSHVYWSRDIYNDPTELPTGYGVLEQLYFDGELAPETAAEYPEYDQKVIDLGFKWEDKDVKLIETTYTSADDFTYSEVFVGVEYTHYFWRVMDDGKVEDGVTAPGLFGFTVNGWDITEDQYAWIAGQLFGVDSGRTWDLEADEGTAAPVVNVDASALYGTWLERDSDWDNTYVFNEDGSGLLISGPEYPFTYAVSGDSLTLTYDDGDEESFTVSAAGSVLTLIDQFGNEIILDKSDEEIEVSDDSDLASALIGCWLDEEAGNNESFTFKADGRGVYTWKDDTYEFSYTLYDNNIDIRYDDGDHSNFYAEIEDGNLVLDLDWVLVRK
;
A
#
# COMPACT_ATOMS: atom_id res chain seq x y z
N MET A 1 32.25 -31.73 1.04
CA MET A 1 33.08 -30.85 0.20
C MET A 1 32.32 -29.56 -0.16
N LYS A 2 31.58 -28.96 0.79
CA LYS A 2 30.62 -27.86 0.53
C LYS A 2 30.95 -26.56 1.28
N ARG A 3 32.20 -26.35 1.68
CA ARG A 3 32.64 -25.11 2.38
C ARG A 3 33.93 -24.50 1.83
N ILE A 4 34.42 -24.99 0.68
CA ILE A 4 35.65 -24.49 0.04
C ILE A 4 35.34 -23.66 -1.22
N LEU A 5 34.18 -23.82 -1.84
CA LEU A 5 33.82 -23.03 -3.03
C LEU A 5 33.39 -21.59 -2.71
N ALA A 6 32.66 -21.38 -1.60
CA ALA A 6 32.22 -20.05 -1.17
C ALA A 6 33.36 -19.15 -0.66
N ILE A 7 34.54 -19.71 -0.34
CA ILE A 7 35.70 -18.92 0.13
C ILE A 7 36.61 -18.48 -1.04
N ILE A 8 36.49 -19.12 -2.21
CA ILE A 8 37.33 -18.80 -3.39
C ILE A 8 36.73 -17.65 -4.21
N LEU A 9 35.41 -17.47 -4.23
CA LEU A 9 34.78 -16.34 -4.93
C LEU A 9 34.90 -15.01 -4.14
N THR A 10 34.84 -15.03 -2.81
CA THR A 10 35.03 -13.80 -1.99
C THR A 10 36.49 -13.34 -1.95
N ALA A 11 37.45 -14.23 -2.21
CA ALA A 11 38.89 -13.90 -2.22
C ALA A 11 39.39 -13.28 -3.54
N ILE A 12 38.59 -13.27 -4.61
CA ILE A 12 38.96 -12.67 -5.91
C ILE A 12 38.44 -11.23 -6.04
N MET A 13 37.38 -10.86 -5.32
CA MET A 13 36.90 -9.46 -5.28
C MET A 13 37.63 -8.55 -4.27
N LEU A 14 38.39 -9.11 -3.32
CA LEU A 14 39.12 -8.34 -2.30
C LEU A 14 40.60 -8.08 -2.62
N LEU A 15 41.06 -8.39 -3.84
CA LEU A 15 42.47 -8.20 -4.27
C LEU A 15 42.69 -7.05 -5.26
N THR A 16 41.69 -6.20 -5.52
CA THR A 16 41.85 -5.01 -6.38
C THR A 16 41.90 -3.68 -5.64
N LEU A 17 41.77 -3.65 -4.32
CA LEU A 17 41.93 -2.44 -3.52
C LEU A 17 42.90 -2.70 -2.36
N VAL A 18 43.86 -1.79 -2.18
CA VAL A 18 44.99 -1.80 -1.21
C VAL A 18 46.26 -2.55 -1.66
N ALA A 19 46.86 -2.06 -2.75
CA ALA A 19 48.31 -2.02 -2.85
C ALA A 19 48.81 -0.69 -2.22
N CYS A 20 49.43 -0.78 -1.05
CA CYS A 20 50.54 0.05 -0.52
C CYS A 20 50.43 0.31 0.99
N GLY A 21 51.24 -0.45 1.76
CA GLY A 21 51.91 -0.05 3.02
C GLY A 21 51.02 0.23 4.24
N GLY A 22 51.18 -0.37 5.42
CA GLY A 22 52.29 -1.13 5.96
C GLY A 22 52.53 -0.72 7.42
N LYS A 23 52.24 -1.66 8.33
CA LYS A 23 52.81 -1.90 9.69
C LYS A 23 52.26 -1.21 10.95
N GLU A 24 51.68 -2.08 11.79
CA GLU A 24 51.98 -2.40 13.21
C GLU A 24 51.87 -1.32 14.33
N ALA A 25 51.09 -1.71 15.36
CA ALA A 25 50.84 -1.11 16.70
C ALA A 25 52.11 -1.11 17.62
N PRO A 26 52.09 -0.79 18.96
CA PRO A 26 51.00 -0.45 19.91
C PRO A 26 51.32 0.64 21.02
N GLU A 27 50.38 0.82 21.96
CA GLU A 27 50.47 1.25 23.40
C GLU A 27 50.98 2.65 23.84
N GLU A 28 50.13 3.43 24.55
CA GLU A 28 50.24 3.87 25.99
C GLU A 28 49.48 5.19 26.31
N ASN A 29 48.93 5.21 27.54
CA ASN A 29 48.36 6.31 28.36
C ASN A 29 48.73 7.78 28.06
N SER A 30 47.76 8.70 28.24
CA SER A 30 47.79 9.87 29.17
C SER A 30 46.66 10.89 28.84
N GLU A 31 45.88 11.31 29.85
CA GLU A 31 45.09 12.58 29.84
C GLU A 31 46.02 13.80 30.10
N PRO A 32 45.58 15.09 30.11
CA PRO A 32 44.47 15.79 29.40
C PRO A 32 44.91 17.12 28.68
N VAL A 33 44.01 17.67 27.83
CA VAL A 33 43.67 19.12 27.55
C VAL A 33 44.83 20.10 27.23
N GLU A 34 44.90 20.80 26.08
CA GLU A 34 44.05 21.94 25.66
C GLU A 34 44.40 22.43 24.22
N SER A 35 43.38 22.93 23.48
CA SER A 35 43.42 24.05 22.50
C SER A 35 44.29 23.95 21.23
N THR A 36 43.69 23.78 20.04
CA THR A 36 43.22 24.83 19.09
C THR A 36 42.88 24.20 17.72
N THR A 37 41.70 24.55 17.19
CA THR A 37 41.27 24.62 15.76
C THR A 37 41.85 23.62 14.76
N ASP A 38 40.97 22.82 14.15
CA ASP A 38 40.81 22.84 12.68
C ASP A 38 39.41 22.34 12.29
N GLU A 39 38.88 22.98 11.25
CA GLU A 39 37.56 22.80 10.67
C GLU A 39 37.27 21.33 10.35
N ASN A 40 36.21 20.78 10.92
CA ASN A 40 35.59 19.57 10.40
C ASN A 40 34.15 19.93 10.01
N VAL A 41 33.91 19.84 8.71
CA VAL A 41 32.60 19.89 8.07
C VAL A 41 31.73 18.84 8.75
N THR A 42 30.71 19.31 9.47
CA THR A 42 29.59 18.46 9.90
C THR A 42 28.96 17.90 8.63
N PRO A 43 28.78 16.58 8.49
CA PRO A 43 27.83 16.08 7.50
C PRO A 43 26.49 16.72 7.84
N GLU A 44 25.87 17.40 6.87
CA GLU A 44 24.46 17.73 6.98
C GLU A 44 23.73 16.41 7.30
N GLU A 45 23.12 16.35 8.48
CA GLU A 45 22.02 15.45 8.71
C GLU A 45 21.01 15.79 7.61
N SER A 46 20.92 14.91 6.61
CA SER A 46 19.72 14.84 5.81
C SER A 46 18.58 14.64 6.81
N GLU A 47 17.68 15.61 6.92
CA GLU A 47 16.43 15.41 7.61
C GLU A 47 15.82 14.11 7.07
N PRO A 48 15.33 13.20 7.93
CA PRO A 48 14.58 12.06 7.44
C PRO A 48 13.45 12.61 6.56
N ALA A 49 13.21 11.97 5.42
CA ALA A 49 11.99 12.24 4.69
C ALA A 49 10.83 12.05 5.68
N ASP A 50 9.95 13.06 5.80
CA ASP A 50 8.68 12.91 6.51
C ASP A 50 7.90 11.84 5.76
N ASP A 51 7.99 10.58 6.22
CA ASP A 51 7.21 9.47 5.73
C ASP A 51 5.77 9.67 6.22
N GLU A 52 5.01 10.50 5.49
CA GLU A 52 3.62 10.83 5.81
C GLU A 52 2.78 9.54 5.93
N VAL A 53 2.19 9.30 7.11
CA VAL A 53 1.43 8.08 7.36
C VAL A 53 0.14 8.07 6.54
N LYS A 54 0.03 7.14 5.58
CA LYS A 54 -1.16 7.03 4.71
C LYS A 54 -2.27 6.13 5.25
N SER A 55 -1.98 5.30 6.24
CA SER A 55 -3.00 4.48 6.91
C SER A 55 -2.55 4.00 8.27
N VAL A 56 -3.52 3.62 9.09
CA VAL A 56 -3.32 3.08 10.43
C VAL A 56 -4.14 1.83 10.64
N VAL A 57 -3.62 0.90 11.45
CA VAL A 57 -4.41 -0.25 11.91
C VAL A 57 -4.84 0.01 13.34
N THR A 58 -6.16 0.01 13.54
CA THR A 58 -6.80 0.20 14.84
C THR A 58 -7.57 -1.03 15.27
N GLN A 59 -7.72 -1.20 16.59
CA GLN A 59 -8.58 -2.23 17.17
C GLN A 59 -9.93 -1.65 17.58
N TYR A 60 -11.01 -2.41 17.42
CA TYR A 60 -12.32 -2.01 17.93
C TYR A 60 -13.05 -3.21 18.52
N GLY A 61 -13.49 -3.10 19.77
CA GLY A 61 -14.21 -4.18 20.45
C GLY A 61 -13.53 -5.56 20.46
N SER A 62 -14.34 -6.61 20.61
CA SER A 62 -13.87 -8.00 20.56
C SER A 62 -14.93 -8.94 19.98
N ASN A 63 -14.51 -10.10 19.48
CA ASN A 63 -15.35 -11.10 18.81
C ASN A 63 -15.75 -12.28 19.75
N PRO A 64 -16.59 -13.23 19.30
CA PRO A 64 -16.98 -14.40 20.12
C PRO A 64 -15.82 -15.29 20.58
N ASP A 65 -14.72 -15.30 19.85
CA ASP A 65 -13.50 -16.04 20.17
C ASP A 65 -12.52 -15.22 21.04
N TYR A 66 -12.96 -14.03 21.47
CA TYR A 66 -12.24 -13.11 22.35
C TYR A 66 -10.99 -12.48 21.73
N GLU A 67 -10.96 -12.36 20.41
CA GLU A 67 -9.96 -11.59 19.66
C GLU A 67 -10.51 -10.19 19.38
N ALA A 68 -9.64 -9.18 19.32
CA ALA A 68 -10.02 -7.83 18.93
C ALA A 68 -10.42 -7.80 17.45
N TYR A 69 -11.46 -7.03 17.10
CA TYR A 69 -11.62 -6.67 15.68
C TYR A 69 -10.55 -5.65 15.31
N THR A 70 -10.10 -5.70 14.07
CA THR A 70 -9.12 -4.75 13.53
C THR A 70 -9.69 -4.08 12.30
N ALA A 71 -9.46 -2.78 12.15
CA ALA A 71 -9.77 -2.02 10.95
C ALA A 71 -8.52 -1.28 10.47
N THR A 72 -8.35 -1.23 9.15
CA THR A 72 -7.42 -0.28 8.51
C THR A 72 -8.17 1.01 8.25
N ILE A 73 -7.65 2.12 8.77
CA ILE A 73 -8.19 3.46 8.54
C ILE A 73 -7.20 4.23 7.65
N TYR A 74 -7.70 4.78 6.56
CA TYR A 74 -6.90 5.49 5.56
C TYR A 74 -6.91 6.99 5.82
N CYS A 75 -5.82 7.68 5.47
CA CYS A 75 -5.80 9.14 5.50
C CYS A 75 -6.51 9.68 4.25
N PRO A 76 -7.53 10.55 4.38
CA PRO A 76 -8.11 11.24 3.23
C PRO A 76 -7.06 12.11 2.52
N GLU A 77 -7.19 12.24 1.20
CA GLU A 77 -6.28 13.11 0.43
C GLU A 77 -6.33 14.56 0.92
N GLY A 78 -5.16 15.14 1.20
CA GLY A 78 -5.00 16.50 1.73
C GLY A 78 -5.12 16.59 3.26
N ALA A 79 -5.46 15.49 3.92
CA ALA A 79 -5.40 15.36 5.36
C ALA A 79 -4.08 14.69 5.79
N TYR A 80 -3.74 14.82 7.07
CA TYR A 80 -2.65 14.11 7.71
C TYR A 80 -3.11 13.58 9.06
N PHE A 81 -2.43 12.56 9.54
CA PHE A 81 -2.60 12.11 10.91
C PHE A 81 -1.57 12.77 11.84
N ASP A 82 -1.93 12.96 13.10
CA ASP A 82 -1.05 13.62 14.08
C ASP A 82 0.07 12.71 14.61
N GLU A 83 1.26 12.83 14.00
CA GLU A 83 2.50 12.09 14.31
C GLU A 83 2.89 12.07 15.79
N ASP A 84 2.60 13.14 16.54
CA ASP A 84 2.94 13.21 17.97
C ASP A 84 2.04 12.29 18.81
N GLU A 85 0.79 12.05 18.39
CA GLU A 85 -0.13 11.16 19.10
C GLU A 85 0.06 9.68 18.74
N TYR A 86 0.67 9.37 17.60
CA TYR A 86 0.99 7.98 17.21
C TYR A 86 1.91 7.26 18.20
N ALA A 87 2.96 7.95 18.64
CA ALA A 87 4.04 7.34 19.39
C ALA A 87 3.63 6.95 20.81
N GLU A 88 2.57 7.56 21.36
CA GLU A 88 2.16 7.36 22.76
C GLU A 88 1.30 6.10 22.97
N TYR A 89 0.55 5.64 21.95
CA TYR A 89 -0.46 4.58 22.12
C TYR A 89 -0.06 3.18 21.59
N LEU A 90 1.13 3.01 21.02
CA LEU A 90 1.64 1.72 20.49
C LEU A 90 2.20 0.80 21.58
N THR A 91 1.38 0.34 22.52
CA THR A 91 1.86 -0.62 23.54
C THR A 91 1.94 -2.08 23.05
N ASP A 92 1.10 -2.47 22.07
CA ASP A 92 1.03 -3.85 21.55
C ASP A 92 0.97 -3.95 20.00
N GLY A 93 1.29 -2.86 19.27
CA GLY A 93 1.35 -2.85 17.79
C GLY A 93 0.05 -2.43 17.08
N TYR A 94 -0.93 -1.88 17.81
CA TYR A 94 -2.17 -1.33 17.28
C TYR A 94 -2.47 0.02 17.93
N LEU A 95 -3.05 0.96 17.18
CA LEU A 95 -3.48 2.26 17.71
C LEU A 95 -4.93 2.18 18.20
N ASN A 96 -5.20 2.72 19.39
CA ASN A 96 -6.57 2.87 19.86
C ASN A 96 -7.10 4.22 19.40
N ASP A 97 -6.47 5.29 19.84
CA ASP A 97 -6.92 6.65 19.58
C ASP A 97 -5.97 7.34 18.59
N PHE A 98 -6.53 8.11 17.66
CA PHE A 98 -5.77 8.92 16.71
C PHE A 98 -6.63 10.05 16.15
N TRP A 99 -5.95 11.09 15.64
CA TRP A 99 -6.57 12.23 14.98
C TRP A 99 -6.19 12.29 13.51
N VAL A 100 -7.12 12.79 12.71
CA VAL A 100 -6.92 13.19 11.32
C VAL A 100 -7.25 14.68 11.22
N TYR A 101 -6.35 15.45 10.63
CA TYR A 101 -6.51 16.87 10.39
C TYR A 101 -6.51 17.14 8.90
N ASP A 102 -7.50 17.89 8.41
CA ASP A 102 -7.57 18.40 7.05
C ASP A 102 -7.66 19.93 7.12
N ASP A 103 -6.51 20.58 7.04
CA ASP A 103 -6.39 22.04 7.11
C ASP A 103 -7.02 22.74 5.90
N VAL A 104 -7.16 22.03 4.77
CA VAL A 104 -7.70 22.58 3.52
C VAL A 104 -9.22 22.64 3.59
N ARG A 105 -9.86 21.57 4.07
CA ARG A 105 -11.31 21.48 4.22
C ARG A 105 -11.79 21.92 5.61
N ASP A 106 -10.87 22.38 6.46
CA ASP A 106 -11.11 22.92 7.81
C ASP A 106 -11.95 21.98 8.69
N TYR A 107 -11.54 20.71 8.73
CA TYR A 107 -12.09 19.73 9.66
C TYR A 107 -10.99 18.92 10.35
N SER A 108 -11.33 18.43 11.54
CA SER A 108 -10.58 17.37 12.19
C SER A 108 -11.52 16.23 12.56
N THR A 109 -11.00 15.01 12.54
CA THR A 109 -11.71 13.86 13.07
C THR A 109 -10.87 13.19 14.12
N TYR A 110 -11.55 12.72 15.15
CA TYR A 110 -10.95 11.92 16.19
C TYR A 110 -11.64 10.56 16.20
N SER A 111 -10.84 9.51 16.16
CA SER A 111 -11.33 8.15 16.28
C SER A 111 -11.76 7.90 17.73
N HIS A 112 -13.05 7.66 17.95
CA HIS A 112 -13.54 7.16 19.23
C HIS A 112 -13.42 5.64 19.24
N VAL A 113 -12.25 5.13 19.63
CA VAL A 113 -12.08 3.71 19.88
C VAL A 113 -12.30 3.45 21.34
N TYR A 114 -13.52 3.03 21.65
CA TYR A 114 -13.79 2.40 22.94
C TYR A 114 -13.19 0.98 22.95
N TRP A 115 -11.88 0.90 23.14
CA TRP A 115 -11.28 -0.29 23.71
C TRP A 115 -11.38 -0.18 25.23
N SER A 116 -12.44 -0.75 25.78
CA SER A 116 -12.43 -1.08 27.18
C SER A 116 -12.38 -2.60 27.33
N ARG A 117 -11.22 -3.05 27.83
CA ARG A 117 -11.07 -4.32 28.52
C ARG A 117 -11.80 -4.23 29.87
N ASP A 118 -13.04 -3.77 29.86
CA ASP A 118 -13.80 -3.49 31.07
C ASP A 118 -14.28 -4.80 31.68
N ILE A 119 -13.68 -5.08 32.82
CA ILE A 119 -14.12 -6.10 33.74
C ILE A 119 -15.40 -5.59 34.40
N TYR A 120 -16.55 -6.12 33.97
CA TYR A 120 -17.82 -5.88 34.66
C TYR A 120 -17.87 -6.71 35.94
N ASN A 121 -17.92 -6.05 37.08
CA ASN A 121 -18.26 -6.69 38.36
C ASN A 121 -19.78 -6.77 38.57
N ASP A 122 -20.59 -5.89 37.95
CA ASP A 122 -22.06 -5.87 38.06
C ASP A 122 -22.74 -5.76 36.67
N PRO A 123 -23.64 -6.70 36.30
CA PRO A 123 -24.38 -6.68 35.03
C PRO A 123 -25.51 -5.64 34.97
N THR A 124 -25.74 -4.88 36.06
CA THR A 124 -26.72 -3.78 36.12
C THR A 124 -26.09 -2.40 36.07
N GLU A 125 -24.76 -2.32 36.15
CA GLU A 125 -24.00 -1.11 35.83
C GLU A 125 -23.61 -1.19 34.36
N LEU A 126 -24.28 -0.39 33.52
CA LEU A 126 -23.74 -0.04 32.21
C LEU A 126 -22.33 0.54 32.43
N PRO A 127 -21.36 0.31 31.53
CA PRO A 127 -20.05 0.88 31.69
C PRO A 127 -20.20 2.39 31.79
N THR A 128 -19.71 2.98 32.87
CA THR A 128 -19.67 4.45 33.06
C THR A 128 -18.73 5.14 32.05
N GLY A 129 -18.30 4.44 31.01
CA GLY A 129 -17.34 4.86 30.00
C GLY A 129 -17.95 5.23 28.65
N TYR A 130 -19.26 5.03 28.41
CA TYR A 130 -19.88 5.56 27.18
C TYR A 130 -19.85 7.09 27.20
N GLY A 131 -19.43 7.70 26.09
CA GLY A 131 -19.59 9.12 25.88
C GLY A 131 -21.07 9.53 25.87
N VAL A 132 -21.30 10.84 25.93
CA VAL A 132 -22.64 11.41 26.05
C VAL A 132 -23.50 11.06 24.82
N LEU A 133 -22.90 11.11 23.63
CA LEU A 133 -23.56 10.79 22.37
C LEU A 133 -23.98 9.31 22.31
N GLU A 134 -23.10 8.41 22.74
CA GLU A 134 -23.36 6.97 22.79
C GLU A 134 -24.50 6.63 23.75
N GLN A 135 -24.52 7.25 24.94
CA GLN A 135 -25.60 7.06 25.92
C GLN A 135 -26.97 7.42 25.32
N LEU A 136 -27.04 8.55 24.60
CA LEU A 136 -28.28 8.96 23.93
C LEU A 136 -28.65 8.04 22.76
N TYR A 137 -27.69 7.58 21.99
CA TYR A 137 -27.94 6.68 20.86
C TYR A 137 -28.49 5.31 21.32
N PHE A 138 -27.95 4.75 22.41
CA PHE A 138 -28.34 3.43 22.89
C PHE A 138 -29.53 3.46 23.85
N ASP A 139 -29.49 4.34 24.85
CA ASP A 139 -30.47 4.35 25.96
C ASP A 139 -31.48 5.49 25.85
N GLY A 140 -31.21 6.50 25.01
CA GLY A 140 -32.08 7.68 24.87
C GLY A 140 -32.15 8.54 26.14
N GLU A 141 -31.28 8.29 27.12
CA GLU A 141 -31.22 8.99 28.41
C GLU A 141 -29.76 9.31 28.76
N LEU A 142 -29.56 10.45 29.42
CA LEU A 142 -28.26 10.87 29.95
C LEU A 142 -28.05 10.40 31.39
N ALA A 143 -26.80 10.12 31.76
CA ALA A 143 -26.43 9.97 33.16
C ALA A 143 -26.90 11.20 34.00
N PRO A 144 -27.34 11.02 35.26
CA PRO A 144 -27.93 12.09 36.06
C PRO A 144 -27.07 13.36 36.20
N GLU A 145 -25.75 13.20 36.29
CA GLU A 145 -24.77 14.28 36.31
C GLU A 145 -24.74 15.07 35.00
N THR A 146 -24.70 14.37 33.86
CA THR A 146 -24.72 14.98 32.53
C THR A 146 -26.06 15.64 32.24
N ALA A 147 -27.17 15.01 32.65
CA ALA A 147 -28.52 15.58 32.55
C ALA A 147 -28.70 16.85 33.40
N ALA A 148 -27.95 16.99 34.50
CA ALA A 148 -27.97 18.22 35.31
C ALA A 148 -27.22 19.37 34.64
N GLU A 149 -26.16 19.07 33.88
CA GLU A 149 -25.39 20.03 33.10
C GLU A 149 -26.09 20.40 31.78
N TYR A 150 -26.69 19.40 31.13
CA TYR A 150 -27.39 19.48 29.83
C TYR A 150 -28.84 18.97 29.96
N PRO A 151 -29.74 19.78 30.54
CA PRO A 151 -31.13 19.38 30.76
C PRO A 151 -31.96 19.27 29.48
N GLU A 152 -31.48 19.86 28.39
CA GLU A 152 -32.12 19.85 27.08
C GLU A 152 -31.15 19.28 26.05
N TYR A 153 -31.59 18.28 25.30
CA TYR A 153 -30.84 17.64 24.23
C TYR A 153 -31.76 17.15 23.11
N ASP A 154 -31.24 17.03 21.90
CA ASP A 154 -31.89 16.41 20.75
C ASP A 154 -30.87 15.58 19.96
N GLN A 155 -31.28 14.42 19.47
CA GLN A 155 -30.43 13.56 18.65
C GLN A 155 -31.13 13.17 17.36
N LYS A 156 -30.37 13.23 16.26
CA LYS A 156 -30.79 12.84 14.93
C LYS A 156 -29.84 11.79 14.37
N VAL A 157 -30.41 10.67 13.94
CA VAL A 157 -29.67 9.56 13.32
C VAL A 157 -30.05 9.49 11.83
N ILE A 158 -29.05 9.47 10.96
CA ILE A 158 -29.19 9.50 9.51
C ILE A 158 -28.42 8.34 8.90
N ASP A 159 -29.04 7.64 7.96
CA ASP A 159 -28.38 6.63 7.13
C ASP A 159 -27.69 7.33 5.96
N LEU A 160 -26.37 7.15 5.82
CA LEU A 160 -25.58 7.80 4.77
C LEU A 160 -25.66 7.08 3.42
N GLY A 161 -26.29 5.91 3.36
CA GLY A 161 -26.61 5.21 2.12
C GLY A 161 -25.48 4.35 1.54
N PHE A 162 -24.41 4.11 2.29
CA PHE A 162 -23.31 3.22 1.93
C PHE A 162 -22.93 2.28 3.08
N LYS A 163 -22.10 1.28 2.76
CA LYS A 163 -21.75 0.20 3.69
C LYS A 163 -20.24 0.07 3.88
N TRP A 164 -19.84 -0.36 5.07
CA TRP A 164 -18.51 -0.84 5.39
C TRP A 164 -18.61 -2.22 6.04
N GLU A 165 -17.93 -3.22 5.47
CA GLU A 165 -18.02 -4.63 5.90
C GLU A 165 -19.48 -5.11 6.14
N ASP A 166 -20.35 -4.85 5.16
CA ASP A 166 -21.81 -5.10 5.19
C ASP A 166 -22.64 -4.28 6.20
N LYS A 167 -22.02 -3.48 7.07
CA LYS A 167 -22.69 -2.62 8.06
C LYS A 167 -23.06 -1.27 7.44
N ASP A 168 -24.25 -0.77 7.73
CA ASP A 168 -24.70 0.53 7.25
C ASP A 168 -23.99 1.65 8.00
N VAL A 169 -23.40 2.59 7.26
CA VAL A 169 -22.72 3.76 7.84
C VAL A 169 -23.75 4.83 8.19
N LYS A 170 -23.70 5.31 9.42
CA LYS A 170 -24.65 6.27 9.99
C LYS A 170 -23.95 7.54 10.44
N LEU A 171 -24.69 8.64 10.34
CA LEU A 171 -24.37 9.93 10.94
C LEU A 171 -25.30 10.16 12.15
N ILE A 172 -24.72 10.45 13.30
CA ILE A 172 -25.41 10.75 14.55
C ILE A 172 -25.06 12.18 14.94
N GLU A 173 -26.04 13.07 14.85
CA GLU A 173 -25.92 14.47 15.27
C GLU A 173 -26.62 14.62 16.62
N THR A 174 -25.89 15.12 17.62
CA THR A 174 -26.47 15.40 18.94
C THR A 174 -26.27 16.86 19.29
N THR A 175 -27.34 17.57 19.61
CA THR A 175 -27.31 18.96 20.09
C THR A 175 -27.63 18.99 21.58
N TYR A 176 -26.78 19.67 22.35
CA TYR A 176 -26.94 19.83 23.79
C TYR A 176 -27.13 21.31 24.12
N THR A 177 -28.04 21.60 25.04
CA THR A 177 -28.21 22.93 25.62
C THR A 177 -27.95 22.85 27.11
N SER A 178 -26.91 23.56 27.55
CA SER A 178 -26.52 23.62 28.96
C SER A 178 -27.55 24.37 29.79
N ALA A 179 -27.50 24.18 31.10
CA ALA A 179 -28.34 24.92 32.04
C ALA A 179 -28.18 26.45 31.98
N ASP A 180 -27.07 26.96 31.41
CA ASP A 180 -26.79 28.38 31.19
C ASP A 180 -27.13 28.85 29.75
N ASP A 181 -27.99 28.12 29.04
CA ASP A 181 -28.43 28.37 27.65
C ASP A 181 -27.31 28.34 26.60
N PHE A 182 -26.16 27.73 26.89
CA PHE A 182 -25.10 27.51 25.90
C PHE A 182 -25.42 26.25 25.08
N THR A 183 -25.43 26.36 23.75
CA THR A 183 -25.71 25.24 22.86
C THR A 183 -24.48 24.85 22.06
N TYR A 184 -24.15 23.55 22.04
CA TYR A 184 -23.15 22.97 21.14
C TYR A 184 -23.68 21.68 20.54
N SER A 185 -23.05 21.23 19.44
CA SER A 185 -23.39 19.96 18.79
C SER A 185 -22.16 19.08 18.68
N GLU A 186 -22.38 17.78 18.75
CA GLU A 186 -21.39 16.72 18.57
C GLU A 186 -21.88 15.81 17.45
N VAL A 187 -20.97 15.40 16.58
CA VAL A 187 -21.27 14.68 15.35
C VAL A 187 -20.40 13.45 15.27
N PHE A 188 -21.04 12.28 15.22
CA PHE A 188 -20.38 11.00 15.06
C PHE A 188 -20.76 10.36 13.72
N VAL A 189 -19.77 9.84 12.99
CA VAL A 189 -19.97 9.07 11.77
C VAL A 189 -19.32 7.70 11.91
N GLY A 190 -20.07 6.63 11.69
CA GLY A 190 -19.55 5.29 11.87
C GLY A 190 -20.58 4.19 11.70
N VAL A 191 -20.29 3.03 12.27
CA VAL A 191 -21.12 1.83 12.19
C VAL A 191 -21.46 1.30 13.58
N GLU A 192 -22.60 0.64 13.67
CA GLU A 192 -22.95 -0.16 14.84
C GLU A 192 -22.37 -1.56 14.71
N TYR A 193 -21.76 -2.06 15.78
CA TYR A 193 -21.25 -3.42 15.86
C TYR A 193 -21.75 -4.12 17.13
N THR A 194 -21.62 -5.44 17.19
CA THR A 194 -21.88 -6.21 18.41
C THR A 194 -20.59 -6.31 19.21
N HIS A 195 -20.57 -5.69 20.40
CA HIS A 195 -19.47 -5.77 21.33
C HIS A 195 -19.66 -6.98 22.26
N TYR A 196 -18.62 -7.80 22.41
CA TYR A 196 -18.58 -8.93 23.33
C TYR A 196 -17.76 -8.55 24.57
N PHE A 197 -18.36 -8.66 25.75
CA PHE A 197 -17.69 -8.33 27.01
C PHE A 197 -17.21 -9.58 27.75
N TRP A 198 -16.44 -9.37 28.82
CA TRP A 198 -16.16 -10.37 29.84
C TRP A 198 -16.82 -9.96 31.15
N ARG A 199 -17.33 -10.93 31.90
CA ARG A 199 -17.81 -10.69 33.26
C ARG A 199 -16.86 -11.33 34.26
N VAL A 200 -16.43 -10.55 35.26
CA VAL A 200 -15.73 -11.11 36.42
C VAL A 200 -16.72 -11.33 37.54
N MET A 201 -16.80 -12.57 37.98
CA MET A 201 -17.68 -13.01 39.05
C MET A 201 -17.04 -12.69 40.41
N ASP A 202 -17.86 -12.64 41.47
CA ASP A 202 -17.40 -12.37 42.86
C ASP A 202 -16.29 -13.32 43.34
N ASP A 203 -16.16 -14.51 42.74
CA ASP A 203 -15.11 -15.50 43.03
C ASP A 203 -13.82 -15.33 42.19
N GLY A 204 -13.76 -14.26 41.38
CA GLY A 204 -12.66 -13.91 40.49
C GLY A 204 -12.62 -14.71 39.19
N LYS A 205 -13.64 -15.52 38.89
CA LYS A 205 -13.75 -16.19 37.59
C LYS A 205 -14.19 -15.24 36.50
N VAL A 206 -13.58 -15.38 35.34
CA VAL A 206 -14.04 -14.76 34.09
C VAL A 206 -15.02 -15.74 33.43
N GLU A 207 -16.22 -15.29 33.14
CA GLU A 207 -17.23 -16.04 32.36
C GLU A 207 -17.48 -15.37 31.00
N ASP A 208 -17.88 -16.17 30.01
CA ASP A 208 -18.31 -15.71 28.68
C ASP A 208 -19.34 -14.59 28.86
N GLY A 209 -19.02 -13.39 28.36
CA GLY A 209 -19.78 -12.21 28.73
C GLY A 209 -20.95 -11.87 27.82
N VAL A 210 -21.60 -10.79 28.22
CA VAL A 210 -22.80 -10.23 27.62
C VAL A 210 -22.44 -9.55 26.29
N THR A 211 -23.38 -9.53 25.35
CA THR A 211 -23.27 -8.71 24.14
C THR A 211 -24.00 -7.39 24.33
N ALA A 212 -23.43 -6.28 23.89
CA ALA A 212 -24.16 -5.03 23.72
C ALA A 212 -23.87 -4.40 22.35
N PRO A 213 -24.74 -3.50 21.87
CA PRO A 213 -24.39 -2.62 20.77
C PRO A 213 -23.15 -1.78 21.10
N GLY A 214 -22.28 -1.60 20.11
CA GLY A 214 -21.14 -0.68 20.15
C GLY A 214 -21.12 0.19 18.91
N LEU A 215 -20.48 1.36 18.99
CA LEU A 215 -20.23 2.23 17.84
C LEU A 215 -18.73 2.24 17.51
N PHE A 216 -18.40 2.10 16.23
CA PHE A 216 -17.05 2.25 15.72
C PHE A 216 -17.06 3.30 14.61
N GLY A 217 -16.20 4.32 14.72
CA GLY A 217 -16.18 5.45 13.82
C GLY A 217 -15.52 6.67 14.45
N PHE A 218 -15.96 7.85 14.01
CA PHE A 218 -15.23 9.09 14.20
C PHE A 218 -16.15 10.19 14.69
N THR A 219 -15.68 10.93 15.70
CA THR A 219 -16.24 12.25 16.00
C THR A 219 -15.63 13.25 15.05
N VAL A 220 -16.47 13.96 14.31
CA VAL A 220 -16.05 14.93 13.29
C VAL A 220 -16.28 16.34 13.81
N ASN A 221 -15.20 17.09 13.92
CA ASN A 221 -15.20 18.50 14.29
C ASN A 221 -14.91 19.35 13.06
N GLY A 222 -15.74 20.35 12.80
CA GLY A 222 -15.49 21.31 11.72
C GLY A 222 -16.67 22.25 11.54
N TRP A 223 -16.49 23.27 10.71
CA TRP A 223 -17.48 24.31 10.48
C TRP A 223 -18.30 24.02 9.22
N ASP A 224 -19.63 24.13 9.32
CA ASP A 224 -20.55 24.07 8.17
C ASP A 224 -20.45 22.79 7.28
N ILE A 225 -20.10 21.65 7.88
CA ILE A 225 -20.03 20.35 7.17
C ILE A 225 -21.44 19.83 6.84
N THR A 226 -21.63 19.39 5.61
CA THR A 226 -22.89 18.83 5.09
C THR A 226 -22.95 17.30 5.20
N GLU A 227 -24.15 16.73 5.12
CA GLU A 227 -24.36 15.27 5.11
C GLU A 227 -23.55 14.55 4.02
N ASP A 228 -23.47 15.13 2.81
CA ASP A 228 -22.70 14.57 1.70
C ASP A 228 -21.19 14.58 2.01
N GLN A 229 -20.71 15.60 2.71
CA GLN A 229 -19.31 15.74 3.13
C GLN A 229 -18.96 14.77 4.26
N TYR A 230 -19.86 14.54 5.23
CA TYR A 230 -19.68 13.50 6.24
C TYR A 230 -19.60 12.09 5.63
N ALA A 231 -20.45 11.81 4.64
CA ALA A 231 -20.38 10.56 3.88
C ALA A 231 -19.09 10.43 3.07
N TRP A 232 -18.59 11.52 2.48
CA TRP A 232 -17.29 11.53 1.83
C TRP A 232 -16.16 11.23 2.83
N ILE A 233 -16.08 11.94 3.95
CA ILE A 233 -15.04 11.73 4.99
C ILE A 233 -15.02 10.26 5.43
N ALA A 234 -16.17 9.72 5.81
CA ALA A 234 -16.25 8.34 6.28
C ALA A 234 -15.92 7.32 5.19
N GLY A 235 -16.28 7.58 3.94
CA GLY A 235 -15.87 6.75 2.80
C GLY A 235 -14.35 6.70 2.65
N GLN A 236 -13.69 7.85 2.70
CA GLN A 236 -12.23 7.93 2.63
C GLN A 236 -11.55 7.19 3.79
N LEU A 237 -11.97 7.48 5.03
CA LEU A 237 -11.40 6.84 6.23
C LEU A 237 -11.56 5.32 6.21
N PHE A 238 -12.71 4.82 5.76
CA PHE A 238 -12.98 3.38 5.69
C PHE A 238 -12.45 2.69 4.41
N GLY A 239 -11.90 3.45 3.45
CA GLY A 239 -11.43 2.91 2.17
C GLY A 239 -12.55 2.36 1.30
N VAL A 240 -13.74 2.97 1.33
CA VAL A 240 -14.92 2.55 0.57
C VAL A 240 -15.55 3.71 -0.19
N ASP A 241 -16.11 3.42 -1.36
CA ASP A 241 -16.86 4.42 -2.14
C ASP A 241 -18.21 4.72 -1.48
N SER A 242 -18.36 5.94 -0.96
CA SER A 242 -19.63 6.43 -0.42
C SER A 242 -20.57 6.99 -1.49
N GLY A 243 -20.11 7.11 -2.74
CA GLY A 243 -20.81 7.74 -3.84
C GLY A 243 -20.93 9.26 -3.70
N ARG A 244 -20.20 9.87 -2.77
CA ARG A 244 -20.17 11.32 -2.48
C ARG A 244 -18.80 11.89 -2.75
N THR A 245 -18.72 13.18 -2.98
CA THR A 245 -17.48 13.89 -3.31
C THR A 245 -17.37 15.16 -2.49
N TRP A 246 -16.19 15.44 -1.96
CA TRP A 246 -15.83 16.73 -1.40
C TRP A 246 -14.52 17.20 -2.02
N ASP A 247 -14.67 18.04 -3.04
CA ASP A 247 -13.53 18.64 -3.72
C ASP A 247 -12.70 19.46 -2.72
N LEU A 248 -11.36 19.38 -2.81
CA LEU A 248 -10.48 20.31 -2.12
C LEU A 248 -10.84 21.72 -2.60
N GLU A 249 -11.13 22.65 -1.68
CA GLU A 249 -11.23 24.06 -2.09
C GLU A 249 -9.88 24.47 -2.67
N ALA A 250 -9.86 24.76 -3.97
CA ALA A 250 -8.67 25.21 -4.64
C ALA A 250 -8.23 26.53 -3.99
N ASP A 251 -7.10 26.51 -3.30
CA ASP A 251 -6.41 27.71 -2.86
C ASP A 251 -6.29 28.64 -4.08
N GLU A 252 -6.55 29.96 -3.91
CA GLU A 252 -6.38 30.94 -4.99
C GLU A 252 -4.87 31.07 -5.33
N GLY A 253 -4.35 30.07 -6.04
CA GLY A 253 -2.94 29.80 -6.19
C GLY A 253 -2.74 28.48 -6.90
N THR A 254 -3.01 28.49 -8.22
CA THR A 254 -2.89 27.37 -9.16
C THR A 254 -3.83 26.20 -8.90
N ALA A 255 -5.05 26.30 -9.46
CA ALA A 255 -5.87 25.15 -9.75
C ALA A 255 -5.06 24.10 -10.54
N ALA A 256 -4.72 22.98 -9.90
CA ALA A 256 -4.46 21.75 -10.63
C ALA A 256 -5.83 21.30 -11.17
N PRO A 257 -6.00 21.17 -12.50
CA PRO A 257 -7.27 20.76 -13.05
C PRO A 257 -7.61 19.34 -12.57
N VAL A 258 -8.87 19.10 -12.20
CA VAL A 258 -9.42 17.73 -12.13
C VAL A 258 -9.27 17.14 -13.54
N VAL A 259 -8.27 16.29 -13.74
CA VAL A 259 -8.07 15.58 -15.00
C VAL A 259 -8.86 14.28 -14.89
N ASN A 260 -10.13 14.31 -15.31
CA ASN A 260 -10.75 13.06 -15.75
C ASN A 260 -9.95 12.58 -16.97
N VAL A 261 -9.12 11.55 -16.79
CA VAL A 261 -8.43 10.92 -17.90
C VAL A 261 -9.44 10.02 -18.58
N ASP A 262 -9.96 10.48 -19.72
CA ASP A 262 -10.69 9.59 -20.62
C ASP A 262 -9.73 8.45 -21.03
N ALA A 263 -10.16 7.19 -20.94
CA ALA A 263 -9.33 6.05 -21.33
C ALA A 263 -8.74 6.21 -22.75
N SER A 264 -9.46 6.94 -23.63
CA SER A 264 -8.97 7.26 -24.98
C SER A 264 -7.77 8.21 -25.03
N ALA A 265 -7.50 8.95 -23.96
CA ALA A 265 -6.29 9.75 -23.82
C ALA A 265 -5.05 8.85 -23.67
N LEU A 266 -5.20 7.65 -23.10
CA LEU A 266 -4.11 6.70 -22.91
C LEU A 266 -3.75 5.94 -24.19
N TYR A 267 -4.62 5.85 -25.18
CA TYR A 267 -4.38 4.97 -26.33
C TYR A 267 -3.10 5.31 -27.09
N GLY A 268 -2.35 4.27 -27.42
CA GLY A 268 -1.09 4.34 -28.17
C GLY A 268 0.13 4.04 -27.32
N THR A 269 1.29 4.36 -27.89
CA THR A 269 2.62 4.06 -27.34
C THR A 269 3.16 5.25 -26.55
N TRP A 270 3.75 4.98 -25.39
CA TRP A 270 4.28 5.94 -24.44
C TRP A 270 5.68 5.54 -24.00
N LEU A 271 6.64 6.45 -24.10
CA LEU A 271 8.04 6.22 -23.79
C LEU A 271 8.43 6.93 -22.49
N GLU A 272 9.01 6.22 -21.53
CA GLU A 272 9.48 6.81 -20.29
C GLU A 272 10.70 7.72 -20.50
N ARG A 273 10.60 8.94 -20.00
CA ARG A 273 11.51 10.04 -20.33
C ARG A 273 12.88 9.92 -19.64
N ASP A 274 12.92 9.31 -18.46
CA ASP A 274 14.10 9.25 -17.58
C ASP A 274 14.49 7.81 -17.17
N SER A 275 14.03 6.80 -17.91
CA SER A 275 14.37 5.39 -17.63
C SER A 275 15.72 5.01 -18.23
N ASP A 276 16.57 4.37 -17.42
CA ASP A 276 17.81 3.72 -17.90
C ASP A 276 17.52 2.51 -18.82
N TRP A 277 16.27 2.04 -18.88
CA TRP A 277 15.83 0.82 -19.55
C TRP A 277 14.89 1.08 -20.74
N ASP A 278 14.70 2.34 -21.12
CA ASP A 278 13.80 2.77 -22.21
C ASP A 278 12.39 2.17 -22.09
N ASN A 279 11.83 2.21 -20.87
CA ASN A 279 10.53 1.60 -20.59
C ASN A 279 9.44 2.15 -21.52
N THR A 280 8.65 1.24 -22.12
CA THR A 280 7.61 1.59 -23.08
C THR A 280 6.27 1.02 -22.63
N TYR A 281 5.24 1.87 -22.60
CA TYR A 281 3.88 1.47 -22.27
C TYR A 281 3.00 1.57 -23.52
N VAL A 282 2.22 0.53 -23.80
CA VAL A 282 1.24 0.49 -24.89
C VAL A 282 -0.13 0.27 -24.30
N PHE A 283 -1.10 1.14 -24.62
CA PHE A 283 -2.50 0.99 -24.19
C PHE A 283 -3.41 0.82 -25.41
N ASN A 284 -4.19 -0.27 -25.43
CA ASN A 284 -5.12 -0.61 -26.51
C ASN A 284 -6.57 -0.25 -26.15
N GLU A 285 -7.38 0.05 -27.18
CA GLU A 285 -8.79 0.45 -26.97
C GLU A 285 -9.68 -0.61 -26.33
N ASP A 286 -9.25 -1.88 -26.31
CA ASP A 286 -10.00 -3.00 -25.74
C ASP A 286 -9.76 -3.23 -24.24
N GLY A 287 -8.92 -2.40 -23.60
CA GLY A 287 -8.56 -2.49 -22.18
C GLY A 287 -7.35 -3.39 -21.90
N SER A 288 -6.66 -3.88 -22.93
CA SER A 288 -5.35 -4.53 -22.82
C SER A 288 -4.21 -3.54 -23.00
N GLY A 289 -3.06 -3.84 -22.45
CA GLY A 289 -1.84 -3.09 -22.70
C GLY A 289 -0.59 -3.92 -22.45
N LEU A 290 0.55 -3.27 -22.64
CA LEU A 290 1.86 -3.91 -22.61
C LEU A 290 2.87 -2.94 -21.99
N LEU A 291 3.64 -3.40 -21.02
CA LEU A 291 4.82 -2.71 -20.50
C LEU A 291 6.05 -3.43 -21.02
N ILE A 292 6.94 -2.72 -21.71
CA ILE A 292 8.23 -3.20 -22.18
C ILE A 292 9.29 -2.57 -21.28
N SER A 293 9.92 -3.34 -20.39
CA SER A 293 10.97 -2.87 -19.46
C SER A 293 12.15 -3.84 -19.48
N GLY A 294 12.70 -4.07 -20.67
CA GLY A 294 13.48 -5.27 -20.98
C GLY A 294 12.55 -6.41 -21.40
N PRO A 295 11.87 -7.11 -20.46
CA PRO A 295 10.79 -8.02 -20.79
C PRO A 295 9.50 -7.30 -21.18
N GLU A 296 8.65 -7.99 -21.94
CA GLU A 296 7.27 -7.56 -22.16
C GLU A 296 6.37 -8.13 -21.06
N TYR A 297 5.60 -7.25 -20.43
CA TYR A 297 4.66 -7.53 -19.36
C TYR A 297 3.25 -7.16 -19.86
N PRO A 298 2.49 -8.14 -20.38
CA PRO A 298 1.10 -7.93 -20.74
C PRO A 298 0.30 -7.55 -19.49
N PHE A 299 -0.58 -6.57 -19.64
CA PHE A 299 -1.51 -6.20 -18.58
C PHE A 299 -2.90 -5.93 -19.15
N THR A 300 -3.90 -6.01 -18.28
CA THR A 300 -5.18 -5.34 -18.49
C THR A 300 -5.21 -4.07 -17.67
N TYR A 301 -5.98 -3.08 -18.10
CA TYR A 301 -6.05 -1.83 -17.37
C TYR A 301 -7.47 -1.30 -17.23
N ALA A 302 -7.71 -0.63 -16.11
CA ALA A 302 -8.96 0.06 -15.82
C ALA A 302 -8.65 1.51 -15.44
N VAL A 303 -9.43 2.44 -16.00
CA VAL A 303 -9.35 3.87 -15.66
C VAL A 303 -10.65 4.30 -15.01
N SER A 304 -10.55 4.91 -13.83
CA SER A 304 -11.67 5.51 -13.12
C SER A 304 -11.26 6.87 -12.58
N GLY A 305 -11.67 7.94 -13.27
CA GLY A 305 -11.26 9.30 -12.93
C GLY A 305 -9.81 9.56 -13.34
N ASP A 306 -8.97 9.84 -12.35
CA ASP A 306 -7.51 9.94 -12.45
C ASP A 306 -6.81 8.68 -11.89
N SER A 307 -7.54 7.62 -11.56
CA SER A 307 -6.93 6.35 -11.14
C SER A 307 -6.78 5.41 -12.33
N LEU A 308 -5.58 4.87 -12.50
CA LEU A 308 -5.22 3.81 -13.44
C LEU A 308 -4.76 2.59 -12.65
N THR A 309 -5.45 1.47 -12.83
CA THR A 309 -5.01 0.17 -12.31
C THR A 309 -4.53 -0.69 -13.46
N LEU A 310 -3.32 -1.23 -13.35
CA LEU A 310 -2.76 -2.26 -14.22
C LEU A 310 -2.84 -3.60 -13.50
N THR A 311 -3.32 -4.63 -14.17
CA THR A 311 -3.36 -6.01 -13.68
C THR A 311 -2.56 -6.88 -14.62
N TYR A 312 -1.46 -7.45 -14.13
CA TYR A 312 -0.56 -8.31 -14.89
C TYR A 312 -1.04 -9.78 -14.87
N ASP A 313 -0.52 -10.59 -15.80
CA ASP A 313 -0.96 -11.97 -16.00
C ASP A 313 -0.67 -12.92 -14.80
N ASP A 314 0.29 -12.57 -13.95
CA ASP A 314 0.57 -13.29 -12.70
C ASP A 314 -0.39 -12.94 -11.55
N GLY A 315 -1.25 -11.95 -11.76
CA GLY A 315 -2.24 -11.47 -10.81
C GLY A 315 -1.75 -10.33 -9.93
N ASP A 316 -0.53 -9.82 -10.14
CA ASP A 316 -0.05 -8.62 -9.48
C ASP A 316 -0.76 -7.38 -10.04
N GLU A 317 -1.02 -6.41 -9.17
CA GLU A 317 -1.71 -5.18 -9.51
C GLU A 317 -0.84 -3.97 -9.15
N GLU A 318 -0.78 -3.01 -10.07
CA GLU A 318 -0.18 -1.70 -9.85
C GLU A 318 -1.24 -0.62 -10.00
N SER A 319 -1.24 0.33 -9.08
CA SER A 319 -2.18 1.46 -9.11
C SER A 319 -1.42 2.77 -9.18
N PHE A 320 -1.86 3.61 -10.11
CA PHE A 320 -1.28 4.91 -10.38
C PHE A 320 -2.36 5.99 -10.34
N THR A 321 -1.99 7.17 -9.87
CA THR A 321 -2.67 8.40 -10.29
C THR A 321 -2.16 8.77 -11.67
N VAL A 322 -3.05 9.00 -12.62
CA VAL A 322 -2.75 9.25 -14.02
C VAL A 322 -3.21 10.64 -14.44
N SER A 323 -2.37 11.35 -15.20
CA SER A 323 -2.76 12.58 -15.88
C SER A 323 -2.23 12.60 -17.31
N ALA A 324 -3.10 12.94 -18.27
CA ALA A 324 -2.76 12.99 -19.69
C ALA A 324 -2.90 14.43 -20.23
N ALA A 325 -1.78 15.03 -20.63
CA ALA A 325 -1.69 16.38 -21.17
C ALA A 325 -1.19 16.35 -22.63
N GLY A 326 -2.07 15.97 -23.56
CA GLY A 326 -1.76 15.93 -24.99
C GLY A 326 -0.80 14.80 -25.34
N SER A 327 0.49 15.10 -25.47
CA SER A 327 1.55 14.13 -25.79
C SER A 327 2.39 13.75 -24.58
N VAL A 328 1.96 14.09 -23.36
CA VAL A 328 2.64 13.73 -22.12
C VAL A 328 1.64 13.01 -21.22
N LEU A 329 2.06 11.86 -20.70
CA LEU A 329 1.34 11.07 -19.71
C LEU A 329 2.20 11.02 -18.45
N THR A 330 1.62 11.34 -17.31
CA THR A 330 2.27 11.24 -16.01
C THR A 330 1.54 10.18 -15.20
N LEU A 331 2.27 9.19 -14.72
CA LEU A 331 1.80 8.20 -13.76
C LEU A 331 2.50 8.48 -12.42
N ILE A 332 1.76 8.45 -11.32
CA ILE A 332 2.30 8.61 -9.98
C ILE A 332 1.92 7.35 -9.20
N ASP A 333 2.91 6.59 -8.75
CA ASP A 333 2.65 5.36 -8.00
C ASP A 333 2.13 5.67 -6.58
N GLN A 334 1.74 4.62 -5.85
CA GLN A 334 1.27 4.74 -4.47
C GLN A 334 2.30 5.33 -3.47
N PHE A 335 3.57 5.42 -3.87
CA PHE A 335 4.66 6.00 -3.08
C PHE A 335 4.98 7.44 -3.51
N GLY A 336 4.25 7.99 -4.48
CA GLY A 336 4.47 9.34 -5.00
C GLY A 336 5.59 9.44 -6.04
N ASN A 337 6.13 8.32 -6.52
CA ASN A 337 7.14 8.34 -7.58
C ASN A 337 6.49 8.68 -8.91
N GLU A 338 7.02 9.69 -9.59
CA GLU A 338 6.52 10.16 -10.87
C GLU A 338 7.21 9.43 -12.03
N ILE A 339 6.41 8.79 -12.87
CA ILE A 339 6.80 8.23 -14.17
C ILE A 339 6.27 9.18 -15.25
N ILE A 340 7.17 9.82 -15.97
CA ILE A 340 6.80 10.75 -17.04
C ILE A 340 7.02 10.08 -18.39
N LEU A 341 5.97 10.00 -19.19
CA LEU A 341 5.95 9.33 -20.46
C LEU A 341 5.63 10.31 -21.60
N ASP A 342 6.35 10.21 -22.71
CA ASP A 342 6.08 10.95 -23.95
C ASP A 342 5.36 10.07 -24.96
N LYS A 343 4.32 10.62 -25.59
CA LYS A 343 3.57 9.93 -26.64
C LYS A 343 4.47 9.74 -27.86
N SER A 344 4.62 8.50 -28.29
CA SER A 344 5.34 8.16 -29.51
C SER A 344 4.39 8.10 -30.70
N ASP A 345 4.83 8.65 -31.83
CA ASP A 345 4.18 8.46 -33.14
C ASP A 345 4.61 7.12 -33.79
N GLU A 346 5.54 6.38 -33.17
CA GLU A 346 5.91 5.04 -33.63
C GLU A 346 4.88 4.02 -33.12
N GLU A 347 4.09 3.49 -34.05
CA GLU A 347 3.41 2.20 -33.85
C GLU A 347 4.51 1.15 -33.67
N ILE A 348 4.70 0.71 -32.44
CA ILE A 348 5.45 -0.50 -32.17
C ILE A 348 4.52 -1.64 -32.58
N GLU A 349 4.89 -2.36 -33.64
CA GLU A 349 4.17 -3.58 -34.00
C GLU A 349 4.34 -4.56 -32.84
N VAL A 350 3.27 -4.73 -32.06
CA VAL A 350 3.17 -5.81 -31.08
C VAL A 350 3.44 -7.10 -31.84
N SER A 351 4.54 -7.76 -31.49
CA SER A 351 4.98 -8.98 -32.14
C SER A 351 3.84 -10.01 -32.01
N ASP A 352 3.33 -10.50 -33.15
CA ASP A 352 2.31 -11.54 -33.17
C ASP A 352 2.93 -12.80 -32.53
N ASP A 353 2.59 -13.02 -31.26
CA ASP A 353 3.09 -13.93 -30.22
C ASP A 353 3.04 -15.45 -30.58
N SER A 354 3.22 -15.79 -31.85
CA SER A 354 3.08 -17.13 -32.41
C SER A 354 4.39 -17.74 -32.94
N ASP A 355 5.42 -16.92 -33.16
CA ASP A 355 6.68 -17.42 -33.75
C ASP A 355 7.66 -17.95 -32.69
N LEU A 356 7.91 -17.28 -31.56
CA LEU A 356 8.87 -17.79 -30.57
C LEU A 356 8.37 -19.05 -29.86
N ALA A 357 7.14 -19.06 -29.35
CA ALA A 357 6.58 -20.20 -28.61
C ALA A 357 6.66 -21.51 -29.40
N SER A 358 6.45 -21.43 -30.72
CA SER A 358 6.52 -22.58 -31.61
C SER A 358 7.95 -22.87 -32.11
N ALA A 359 8.78 -21.84 -32.31
CA ALA A 359 10.16 -21.98 -32.76
C ALA A 359 11.09 -22.50 -31.66
N LEU A 360 10.87 -22.10 -30.40
CA LEU A 360 11.62 -22.48 -29.21
C LEU A 360 11.61 -23.99 -28.96
N ILE A 361 10.54 -24.68 -29.37
CA ILE A 361 10.40 -26.12 -29.15
C ILE A 361 11.48 -26.88 -29.93
N GLY A 362 12.35 -27.58 -29.20
CA GLY A 362 13.50 -28.26 -29.78
C GLY A 362 14.69 -28.33 -28.84
N CYS A 363 15.83 -28.80 -29.38
CA CYS A 363 17.10 -28.86 -28.68
C CYS A 363 18.04 -27.81 -29.26
N TRP A 364 18.63 -27.02 -28.37
CA TRP A 364 19.53 -25.91 -28.63
C TRP A 364 20.88 -26.18 -27.96
N LEU A 365 21.97 -25.90 -28.67
CA LEU A 365 23.33 -26.18 -28.24
C LEU A 365 24.10 -24.88 -28.10
N ASP A 366 24.84 -24.73 -27.03
CA ASP A 366 25.84 -23.67 -26.92
C ASP A 366 27.12 -24.08 -27.69
N GLU A 367 27.41 -23.36 -28.78
CA GLU A 367 28.61 -23.60 -29.58
C GLU A 367 29.89 -23.15 -28.86
N GLU A 368 29.83 -22.10 -28.04
CA GLU A 368 30.97 -21.58 -27.28
C GLU A 368 31.40 -22.54 -26.17
N ALA A 369 30.43 -23.24 -25.57
CA ALA A 369 30.67 -24.33 -24.61
C ALA A 369 31.18 -25.63 -25.27
N GLY A 370 31.39 -25.64 -26.59
CA GLY A 370 31.86 -26.81 -27.34
C GLY A 370 30.83 -27.94 -27.40
N ASN A 371 29.53 -27.60 -27.46
CA ASN A 371 28.39 -28.53 -27.41
C ASN A 371 28.29 -29.37 -26.12
N ASN A 372 28.94 -28.93 -25.05
CA ASN A 372 28.78 -29.56 -23.73
C ASN A 372 27.58 -28.99 -22.97
N GLU A 373 26.86 -28.04 -23.54
CA GLU A 373 25.74 -27.38 -22.91
C GLU A 373 24.57 -27.34 -23.88
N SER A 374 23.40 -27.78 -23.42
CA SER A 374 22.20 -27.84 -24.25
C SER A 374 20.93 -27.60 -23.46
N PHE A 375 20.01 -26.88 -24.08
CA PHE A 375 18.65 -26.68 -23.60
C PHE A 375 17.68 -27.43 -24.52
N THR A 376 16.73 -28.17 -23.96
CA THR A 376 15.65 -28.79 -24.71
C THR A 376 14.32 -28.31 -24.17
N PHE A 377 13.53 -27.61 -25.00
CA PHE A 377 12.19 -27.12 -24.65
C PHE A 377 11.11 -28.01 -25.26
N LYS A 378 10.07 -28.31 -24.48
CA LYS A 378 8.91 -29.11 -24.89
C LYS A 378 7.64 -28.26 -24.78
N ALA A 379 6.71 -28.47 -25.70
CA ALA A 379 5.47 -27.72 -25.79
C ALA A 379 4.54 -27.83 -24.55
N ASP A 380 4.84 -28.69 -23.57
CA ASP A 380 4.11 -28.78 -22.31
C ASP A 380 4.65 -27.85 -21.20
N GLY A 381 5.48 -26.86 -21.54
CA GLY A 381 6.08 -25.92 -20.57
C GLY A 381 7.19 -26.54 -19.73
N ARG A 382 7.81 -27.63 -20.22
CA ARG A 382 8.92 -28.31 -19.54
C ARG A 382 10.13 -28.43 -20.42
N GLY A 383 11.30 -28.40 -19.81
CA GLY A 383 12.55 -28.56 -20.51
C GLY A 383 13.59 -29.34 -19.75
N VAL A 384 14.72 -29.51 -20.42
CA VAL A 384 15.87 -30.24 -19.93
C VAL A 384 17.11 -29.44 -20.25
N TYR A 385 17.85 -29.07 -19.21
CA TYR A 385 19.18 -28.50 -19.31
C TYR A 385 20.21 -29.60 -19.13
N THR A 386 21.20 -29.68 -20.02
CA THR A 386 22.30 -30.63 -19.92
C THR A 386 23.61 -29.88 -19.95
N TRP A 387 24.46 -30.13 -18.95
CA TRP A 387 25.83 -29.64 -18.91
C TRP A 387 26.78 -30.83 -18.71
N LYS A 388 27.58 -31.12 -19.75
CA LYS A 388 28.43 -32.31 -19.88
C LYS A 388 27.62 -33.60 -19.77
N ASP A 389 27.75 -34.30 -18.63
CA ASP A 389 27.10 -35.58 -18.35
C ASP A 389 25.94 -35.43 -17.34
N ASP A 390 25.70 -34.21 -16.82
CA ASP A 390 24.65 -33.93 -15.85
C ASP A 390 23.42 -33.35 -16.56
N THR A 391 22.24 -33.76 -16.10
CA THR A 391 20.95 -33.36 -16.66
C THR A 391 20.03 -32.85 -15.56
N TYR A 392 19.42 -31.71 -15.82
CA TYR A 392 18.50 -31.02 -14.91
C TYR A 392 17.17 -30.81 -15.63
N GLU A 393 16.07 -31.18 -14.99
CA GLU A 393 14.73 -30.85 -15.48
C GLU A 393 14.36 -29.45 -15.02
N PHE A 394 13.61 -28.73 -15.85
CA PHE A 394 13.06 -27.43 -15.52
C PHE A 394 11.63 -27.29 -16.04
N SER A 395 10.84 -26.45 -15.39
CA SER A 395 9.64 -25.87 -15.98
C SER A 395 9.99 -24.51 -16.58
N TYR A 396 9.29 -24.12 -17.64
CA TYR A 396 9.44 -22.78 -18.17
C TYR A 396 8.11 -22.18 -18.58
N THR A 397 8.04 -20.86 -18.47
CA THR A 397 6.94 -20.05 -18.99
C THR A 397 7.51 -19.08 -20.00
N LEU A 398 6.79 -18.89 -21.10
CA LEU A 398 7.13 -17.90 -22.12
C LEU A 398 6.24 -16.67 -21.93
N TYR A 399 6.83 -15.49 -21.97
CA TYR A 399 6.15 -14.20 -21.96
C TYR A 399 6.71 -13.37 -23.13
N ASP A 400 6.02 -13.36 -24.28
CA ASP A 400 6.53 -12.87 -25.57
C ASP A 400 7.95 -13.39 -25.86
N ASN A 401 8.97 -12.52 -25.89
CA ASN A 401 10.37 -12.85 -26.11
C ASN A 401 11.14 -13.14 -24.82
N ASN A 402 10.49 -13.51 -23.71
CA ASN A 402 11.17 -13.89 -22.47
C ASN A 402 10.86 -15.32 -22.05
N ILE A 403 11.89 -15.99 -21.53
CA ILE A 403 11.81 -17.34 -21.01
C ILE A 403 12.14 -17.30 -19.52
N ASP A 404 11.13 -17.51 -18.66
CA ASP A 404 11.34 -17.79 -17.23
C ASP A 404 11.55 -19.29 -17.05
N ILE A 405 12.75 -19.69 -16.62
CA ILE A 405 13.14 -21.07 -16.35
C ILE A 405 13.22 -21.28 -14.84
N ARG A 406 12.49 -22.28 -14.34
CA ARG A 406 12.49 -22.68 -12.92
C ARG A 406 12.99 -24.10 -12.75
N TYR A 407 14.00 -24.27 -11.90
CA TYR A 407 14.59 -25.56 -11.56
C TYR A 407 13.98 -26.13 -10.27
N ASP A 408 14.06 -27.46 -10.11
CA ASP A 408 13.46 -28.18 -8.98
C ASP A 408 14.06 -27.81 -7.60
N ASP A 409 15.24 -27.18 -7.55
CA ASP A 409 15.88 -26.72 -6.32
C ASP A 409 15.44 -25.32 -5.87
N GLY A 410 14.56 -24.68 -6.64
CA GLY A 410 14.00 -23.36 -6.34
C GLY A 410 14.75 -22.19 -6.97
N ASP A 411 15.86 -22.46 -7.68
CA ASP A 411 16.54 -21.44 -8.47
C ASP A 411 15.72 -21.14 -9.74
N HIS A 412 15.70 -19.86 -10.14
CA HIS A 412 15.07 -19.42 -11.38
C HIS A 412 16.02 -18.57 -12.21
N SER A 413 15.76 -18.45 -13.51
CA SER A 413 16.51 -17.60 -14.43
C SER A 413 15.56 -17.07 -15.49
N ASN A 414 15.64 -15.78 -15.78
CA ASN A 414 14.86 -15.10 -16.81
C ASN A 414 15.83 -14.68 -17.91
N PHE A 415 15.46 -14.94 -19.16
CA PHE A 415 16.23 -14.56 -20.34
C PHE A 415 15.31 -13.89 -21.36
N TYR A 416 15.73 -12.77 -21.92
CA TYR A 416 15.23 -12.33 -23.22
C TYR A 416 15.70 -13.33 -24.28
N ALA A 417 14.87 -13.65 -25.25
CA ALA A 417 15.01 -14.74 -26.17
C ALA A 417 14.40 -14.37 -27.52
N GLU A 418 15.18 -14.49 -28.58
CA GLU A 418 14.70 -14.27 -29.95
C GLU A 418 15.25 -15.33 -30.90
N ILE A 419 14.57 -15.54 -32.03
CA ILE A 419 15.06 -16.43 -33.08
C ILE A 419 15.64 -15.61 -34.23
N GLU A 420 16.97 -15.51 -34.27
CA GLU A 420 17.70 -14.85 -35.36
C GLU A 420 18.37 -15.87 -36.28
N ASP A 421 18.06 -15.82 -37.57
CA ASP A 421 18.64 -16.70 -38.60
C ASP A 421 18.56 -18.22 -38.25
N GLY A 422 17.59 -18.62 -37.43
CA GLY A 422 17.38 -20.00 -36.98
C GLY A 422 18.17 -20.41 -35.73
N ASN A 423 18.84 -19.46 -35.07
CA ASN A 423 19.48 -19.62 -33.76
C ASN A 423 18.61 -18.99 -32.67
N LEU A 424 18.71 -19.50 -31.45
CA LEU A 424 18.09 -18.91 -30.27
C LEU A 424 19.13 -17.99 -29.61
N VAL A 425 18.87 -16.69 -29.61
CA VAL A 425 19.74 -15.68 -28.99
C VAL A 425 19.13 -15.32 -27.64
N LEU A 426 19.90 -15.47 -26.56
CA LEU A 426 19.50 -15.12 -25.20
C LEU A 426 20.28 -13.87 -24.71
N ASP A 427 19.60 -12.93 -24.04
CA ASP A 427 20.15 -11.70 -23.43
C ASP A 427 21.20 -11.00 -24.31
N LEU A 428 20.87 -10.83 -25.60
CA LEU A 428 21.64 -10.12 -26.65
C LEU A 428 22.98 -10.76 -27.09
N ASP A 429 23.60 -11.62 -26.29
CA ASP A 429 24.96 -12.13 -26.57
C ASP A 429 25.10 -13.67 -26.52
N TRP A 430 24.14 -14.39 -25.94
CA TRP A 430 24.25 -15.85 -25.78
C TRP A 430 23.53 -16.61 -26.90
N VAL A 431 24.30 -17.06 -27.88
CA VAL A 431 23.75 -17.72 -29.08
C VAL A 431 23.74 -19.24 -28.93
N LEU A 432 22.55 -19.83 -29.00
CA LEU A 432 22.33 -21.26 -29.03
C LEU A 432 21.89 -21.72 -30.43
N VAL A 433 22.55 -22.74 -30.97
CA VAL A 433 22.25 -23.27 -32.30
C VAL A 433 21.31 -24.46 -32.24
N ARG A 434 20.38 -24.55 -33.18
CA ARG A 434 19.43 -25.67 -33.23
C ARG A 434 20.12 -26.97 -33.65
N LYS A 435 19.81 -28.07 -32.95
CA LYS A 435 20.33 -29.41 -33.24
C LYS A 435 19.51 -30.21 -34.25
#